data_AF-A0AAN8FNV4-F1
#
_entry.id   AF-A0AAN8FNV4-F1
#
_cell.length_a   1.000
_cell.length_b   1.000
_cell.length_c   1.000
_cell.angle_alpha   90.00
_cell.angle_beta   90.00
_cell.angle_gamma   90.00
#
_symmetry.space_group_name_H-M   'P 1'
#
loop_
_entity.id
_entity.type
_entity.pdbx_description
1 polymer ?
#
loop_
_entity_poly.entity_id
_entity_poly.type
_entity_poly.pdbx_seq_one_letter_code
_entity_poly.pdbx_strand_id
1 'polypeptide(L)'
;TSMQQLRAATEEENVKIAEKKRHIEEQLKDVEPLLKEARAAVGSIKSESLSEIRSLRAPPEAIRDILQAVLLFMGILDTSWEAMRKFLSKSSVKDEIINFDAHRITKDVHKKVTALVKSKEASFDPKNAKRASVAAAPLAAWVTANLQYSEILEKISPLEQEKNQLVSNLSKAEKQIEKLSKGLLTVDEKVAALKEKFEGLMMEATQIKIDLEKEQNIIKAAGTLVDRLAGEFSRWQTQMQSLSQEMDNVSSESDLPSFLTYTEL
;
A
#
# COMPACT_ATOMS: atom_id res chain seq x y z
N THR A 1 -12.18 -13.93 1.14
CA THR A 1 -11.83 -14.32 -0.24
C THR A 1 -11.17 -13.20 -1.04
N SER A 2 -11.78 -12.01 -1.20
CA SER A 2 -11.18 -10.90 -1.98
C SER A 2 -9.87 -10.35 -1.40
N MET A 3 -9.77 -10.14 -0.07
CA MET A 3 -8.54 -9.61 0.55
C MET A 3 -7.36 -10.61 0.49
N GLN A 4 -7.64 -11.92 0.60
CA GLN A 4 -6.63 -12.96 0.46
C GLN A 4 -6.11 -13.06 -0.97
N GLN A 5 -7.00 -12.93 -1.97
CA GLN A 5 -6.63 -12.85 -3.38
C GLN A 5 -5.76 -11.62 -3.66
N LEU A 6 -6.10 -10.46 -3.08
CA LEU A 6 -5.33 -9.24 -3.24
C LEU A 6 -3.92 -9.38 -2.63
N ARG A 7 -3.79 -9.98 -1.45
CA ARG A 7 -2.48 -10.29 -0.83
C ARG A 7 -1.64 -11.26 -1.68
N ALA A 8 -2.26 -12.31 -2.21
CA ALA A 8 -1.56 -13.26 -3.08
C ALA A 8 -1.07 -12.59 -4.38
N ALA A 9 -1.89 -11.69 -4.97
CA ALA A 9 -1.50 -10.91 -6.14
C ALA A 9 -0.34 -9.95 -5.84
N THR A 10 -0.34 -9.28 -4.68
CA THR A 10 0.79 -8.43 -4.25
C THR A 10 2.08 -9.22 -4.08
N GLU A 11 2.01 -10.43 -3.53
CA GLU A 11 3.18 -11.30 -3.40
C GLU A 11 3.74 -11.71 -4.76
N GLU A 12 2.86 -12.06 -5.71
CA GLU A 12 3.27 -12.38 -7.08
C GLU A 12 3.89 -11.16 -7.80
N GLU A 13 3.33 -9.97 -7.61
CA GLU A 13 3.92 -8.72 -8.11
C GLU A 13 5.30 -8.44 -7.50
N ASN A 14 5.49 -8.71 -6.20
CA ASN A 14 6.78 -8.59 -5.53
C ASN A 14 7.84 -9.52 -6.13
N VAL A 15 7.48 -10.78 -6.39
CA VAL A 15 8.38 -11.74 -7.06
C VAL A 15 8.77 -11.25 -8.45
N LYS A 16 7.80 -10.76 -9.24
CA LYS A 16 8.08 -10.19 -10.58
C LYS A 16 8.98 -8.96 -10.52
N ILE A 17 8.77 -8.07 -9.55
CA ILE A 17 9.64 -6.90 -9.34
C ILE A 17 11.06 -7.34 -8.98
N ALA A 18 11.20 -8.33 -8.09
CA ALA A 18 12.50 -8.87 -7.68
C ALA A 18 13.24 -9.52 -8.86
N GLU A 19 12.55 -10.30 -9.69
CA GLU A 19 13.14 -10.92 -10.87
C GLU A 19 13.62 -9.88 -11.90
N LYS A 20 12.80 -8.86 -12.17
CA LYS A 20 13.18 -7.76 -13.07
C LYS A 20 14.34 -6.94 -12.53
N LYS A 21 14.34 -6.68 -11.22
CA LYS A 21 15.45 -6.00 -10.54
C LYS A 21 16.74 -6.79 -10.70
N ARG A 22 16.70 -8.10 -10.47
CA ARG A 22 17.87 -8.99 -10.67
C ARG A 22 18.37 -8.93 -12.11
N HIS A 23 17.47 -8.97 -13.09
CA HIS A 23 17.87 -8.90 -14.49
C HIS A 23 18.53 -7.55 -14.85
N ILE A 24 17.98 -6.44 -14.36
CA ILE A 24 18.56 -5.10 -14.54
C ILE A 24 19.96 -5.03 -13.89
N GLU A 25 20.10 -5.50 -12.65
CA GLU A 25 21.38 -5.51 -11.92
C GLU A 25 22.43 -6.38 -12.62
N GLU A 26 22.04 -7.53 -13.17
CA GLU A 26 22.96 -8.41 -13.90
C GLU A 26 23.48 -7.76 -15.18
N GLN A 27 22.63 -7.04 -15.92
CA GLN A 27 23.07 -6.28 -17.10
C GLN A 27 23.95 -5.08 -16.73
N LEU A 28 23.70 -4.41 -15.60
CA LEU A 28 24.52 -3.29 -15.12
C LEU A 28 25.88 -3.76 -14.59
N LYS A 29 25.93 -4.92 -13.94
CA LYS A 29 27.13 -5.45 -13.27
C LYS A 29 28.35 -5.57 -14.19
N ASP A 30 28.15 -5.87 -15.46
CA ASP A 30 29.26 -6.03 -16.40
C ASP A 30 29.84 -4.68 -16.87
N VAL A 31 29.03 -3.61 -16.91
CA VAL A 31 29.41 -2.34 -17.52
C VAL A 31 29.67 -1.22 -16.52
N GLU A 32 29.06 -1.24 -15.34
CA GLU A 32 29.43 -0.36 -14.23
C GLU A 32 30.93 -0.38 -13.88
N PRO A 33 31.60 -1.54 -13.74
CA PRO A 33 33.03 -1.57 -13.43
C PRO A 33 33.87 -1.00 -14.57
N LEU A 34 33.51 -1.29 -15.82
CA LEU A 34 34.21 -0.77 -17.00
C LEU A 34 34.10 0.76 -17.08
N LEU A 35 32.91 1.31 -16.81
CA LEU A 35 32.69 2.75 -16.76
C LEU A 35 33.48 3.40 -15.62
N LYS A 36 33.52 2.77 -14.45
CA LYS A 36 34.28 3.25 -13.28
C LYS A 36 35.78 3.25 -13.55
N GLU A 37 36.30 2.17 -14.14
CA GLU A 37 37.70 2.05 -14.54
C GLU A 37 38.06 3.11 -15.58
N ALA A 38 37.24 3.29 -16.62
CA ALA A 38 37.49 4.28 -17.64
C ALA A 38 37.45 5.71 -17.09
N ARG A 39 36.52 6.02 -16.17
CA ARG A 39 36.48 7.32 -15.47
C ARG A 39 37.72 7.54 -14.61
N ALA A 40 38.18 6.52 -13.87
CA ALA A 40 39.40 6.60 -13.09
C ALA A 40 40.63 6.81 -13.96
N ALA A 41 40.70 6.11 -15.11
CA ALA A 41 41.77 6.26 -16.08
C ALA A 41 41.81 7.70 -16.65
N VAL A 42 40.66 8.30 -16.99
CA VAL A 42 40.58 9.72 -17.39
C VAL A 42 40.98 10.65 -16.25
N GLY A 43 40.57 10.33 -15.01
CA GLY A 43 40.99 11.04 -13.80
C GLY A 43 42.50 11.00 -13.55
N SER A 44 43.20 9.96 -14.00
CA SER A 44 44.65 9.82 -13.87
C SER A 44 45.46 10.58 -14.94
N ILE A 45 44.79 11.13 -15.97
CA ILE A 45 45.47 11.88 -17.04
C ILE A 45 46.11 13.15 -16.46
N LYS A 46 47.39 13.34 -16.78
CA LYS A 46 48.14 14.57 -16.50
C LYS A 46 47.74 15.68 -17.47
N SER A 47 47.61 16.91 -16.96
CA SER A 47 47.35 18.11 -17.78
C SER A 47 48.44 18.38 -18.82
N GLU A 48 49.68 17.97 -18.53
CA GLU A 48 50.83 18.01 -19.45
C GLU A 48 50.54 17.21 -20.74
N SER A 49 50.05 15.97 -20.62
CA SER A 49 49.76 15.13 -21.79
C SER A 49 48.61 15.67 -22.64
N LEU A 50 47.65 16.38 -22.05
CA LEU A 50 46.60 17.09 -22.80
C LEU A 50 47.16 18.35 -23.49
N SER A 51 48.12 19.02 -22.86
CA SER A 51 48.81 20.18 -23.42
C SER A 51 49.72 19.80 -24.61
N GLU A 52 50.34 18.62 -24.56
CA GLU A 52 51.10 18.03 -25.67
C GLU A 52 50.20 17.78 -26.88
N ILE A 53 49.01 17.18 -26.69
CA ILE A 53 48.06 16.97 -27.80
C ILE A 53 47.63 18.31 -28.42
N ARG A 54 47.46 19.35 -27.59
CA ARG A 54 47.07 20.70 -28.04
C ARG A 54 48.15 21.41 -28.86
N SER A 55 49.43 21.16 -28.57
CA SER A 55 50.57 21.84 -29.22
C SER A 55 50.90 21.24 -30.59
N LEU A 56 50.36 20.07 -30.93
CA LEU A 56 50.54 19.44 -32.24
C LEU A 56 50.01 20.32 -33.37
N ARG A 57 50.79 20.41 -34.46
CA ARG A 57 50.42 21.14 -35.69
C ARG A 57 49.25 20.47 -36.43
N ALA A 58 49.20 19.15 -36.42
CA ALA A 58 48.12 18.35 -36.98
C ALA A 58 47.87 17.11 -36.08
N PRO A 59 46.61 16.72 -35.84
CA PRO A 59 46.31 15.56 -35.02
C PRO A 59 46.58 14.26 -35.81
N PRO A 60 47.28 13.27 -35.22
CA PRO A 60 47.27 11.90 -35.72
C PRO A 60 45.84 11.37 -35.85
N GLU A 61 45.58 10.51 -36.84
CA GLU A 61 44.23 10.01 -37.13
C GLU A 61 43.55 9.42 -35.89
N ALA A 62 44.25 8.57 -35.13
CA ALA A 62 43.74 7.98 -33.90
C ALA A 62 43.28 9.03 -32.87
N ILE A 63 44.07 10.10 -32.67
CA ILE A 63 43.73 11.16 -31.72
C ILE A 63 42.52 11.97 -32.22
N ARG A 64 42.49 12.28 -33.52
CA ARG A 64 41.38 12.99 -34.15
C ARG A 64 40.06 12.23 -33.96
N ASP A 65 40.07 10.93 -34.20
CA ASP A 65 38.88 10.08 -34.12
C ASP A 65 38.35 9.94 -32.70
N ILE A 66 39.24 9.73 -31.72
CA ILE A 66 38.89 9.65 -30.30
C ILE A 66 38.33 10.99 -29.82
N LEU A 67 38.99 12.12 -30.13
CA LEU A 67 38.50 13.45 -29.75
C LEU A 67 37.18 13.80 -30.44
N GLN A 68 36.99 13.38 -31.69
CA GLN A 68 35.72 13.54 -32.38
C GLN A 68 34.58 12.82 -31.64
N ALA A 69 34.80 11.59 -31.19
CA ALA A 69 33.82 10.84 -30.42
C ALA A 69 33.53 11.49 -29.06
N VAL A 70 34.57 11.98 -28.36
CA VAL A 70 34.40 12.70 -27.08
C VAL A 70 33.59 13.99 -27.26
N LEU A 71 33.89 14.79 -28.28
CA LEU A 71 33.15 16.03 -28.57
C LEU A 71 31.67 15.77 -28.90
N LEU A 72 31.39 14.70 -29.65
CA LEU A 72 30.02 14.30 -29.97
C LEU A 72 29.24 13.91 -28.71
N PHE A 73 29.85 13.18 -27.78
CA PHE A 73 29.22 12.90 -26.48
C PHE A 73 28.98 14.17 -25.65
N MET A 74 29.87 15.15 -25.75
CA MET A 74 29.72 16.47 -25.11
C MET A 74 28.70 17.39 -25.82
N GLY A 75 28.08 16.95 -26.92
CA GLY A 75 27.08 17.71 -27.67
C GLY A 75 27.67 18.76 -28.63
N ILE A 76 28.98 18.75 -28.84
CA ILE A 76 29.65 19.64 -29.79
C ILE A 76 29.71 18.92 -31.14
N LEU A 77 28.94 19.41 -32.11
CA LEU A 77 28.87 18.83 -33.47
C LEU A 77 30.02 19.27 -34.37
N ASP A 78 30.77 20.29 -33.97
CA ASP A 78 31.93 20.79 -34.72
C ASP A 78 33.11 19.82 -34.57
N THR A 79 33.37 19.05 -35.62
CA THR A 79 34.48 18.08 -35.67
C THR A 79 35.77 18.69 -36.23
N SER A 80 35.87 20.02 -36.27
CA SER A 80 37.05 20.73 -36.74
C SER A 80 38.18 20.63 -35.71
N TRP A 81 39.43 20.61 -36.19
CA TRP A 81 40.60 20.58 -35.30
C TRP A 81 40.65 21.81 -34.37
N GLU A 82 40.21 22.96 -34.85
CA GLU A 82 40.11 24.18 -34.05
C GLU A 82 39.12 24.04 -32.89
N ALA A 83 37.95 23.41 -33.13
CA ALA A 83 36.98 23.13 -32.08
C ALA A 83 37.54 22.14 -31.04
N MET A 84 38.25 21.09 -31.48
CA MET A 84 38.94 20.15 -30.58
C MET A 84 39.98 20.87 -29.71
N ARG A 85 40.81 21.73 -30.30
CA ARG A 85 41.81 22.52 -29.55
C ARG A 85 41.15 23.49 -28.57
N LYS A 86 40.08 24.15 -28.98
CA LYS A 86 39.31 25.06 -28.11
C LYS A 86 38.70 24.31 -26.93
N PHE A 87 38.17 23.11 -27.16
CA PHE A 87 37.68 22.23 -26.11
C PHE A 87 38.82 21.89 -25.14
N LEU A 88 39.92 21.32 -25.63
CA LEU A 88 41.11 20.96 -24.83
C LEU A 88 41.79 22.15 -24.12
N SER A 89 41.50 23.39 -24.54
CA SER A 89 42.04 24.61 -23.92
C SER A 89 41.29 25.00 -22.64
N LYS A 90 40.08 24.48 -22.41
CA LYS A 90 39.37 24.72 -21.15
C LYS A 90 40.04 23.92 -20.02
N SER A 91 40.30 24.56 -18.89
CA SER A 91 40.83 23.87 -17.70
C SER A 91 39.87 22.83 -17.13
N SER A 92 38.56 23.01 -17.35
CA SER A 92 37.48 22.15 -16.84
C SER A 92 37.21 20.89 -17.66
N VAL A 93 37.90 20.64 -18.78
CA VAL A 93 37.62 19.48 -19.66
C VAL A 93 37.68 18.16 -18.90
N LYS A 94 38.68 18.00 -18.04
CA LYS A 94 38.84 16.79 -17.25
C LYS A 94 37.64 16.55 -16.35
N ASP A 95 37.18 17.59 -15.67
CA ASP A 95 36.02 17.53 -14.77
C ASP A 95 34.72 17.31 -15.55
N GLU A 96 34.56 17.93 -16.72
CA GLU A 96 33.42 17.71 -17.62
C GLU A 96 33.34 16.25 -18.12
N ILE A 97 34.47 15.63 -18.45
CA ILE A 97 34.51 14.22 -18.91
C ILE A 97 34.26 13.24 -17.75
N ILE A 98 34.79 13.52 -16.55
CA ILE A 98 34.59 12.66 -15.37
C ILE A 98 33.14 12.71 -14.88
N ASN A 99 32.55 13.91 -14.82
CA ASN A 99 31.18 14.14 -14.36
C ASN A 99 30.14 13.96 -15.46
N PHE A 100 30.54 13.43 -16.63
CA PHE A 100 29.63 13.20 -17.73
C PHE A 100 28.56 12.17 -17.35
N ASP A 101 27.31 12.61 -17.47
CA ASP A 101 26.15 11.75 -17.24
C ASP A 101 25.77 11.02 -18.53
N ALA A 102 26.02 9.72 -18.55
CA ALA A 102 25.74 8.86 -19.68
C ALA A 102 24.22 8.70 -19.96
N HIS A 103 23.33 9.10 -19.02
CA HIS A 103 21.89 9.16 -19.26
C HIS A 103 21.47 10.28 -20.22
N ARG A 104 22.32 11.29 -20.41
CA ARG A 104 22.06 12.40 -21.34
C ARG A 104 22.35 12.07 -22.79
N ILE A 105 22.90 10.89 -23.08
CA ILE A 105 23.21 10.49 -24.45
C ILE A 105 21.90 10.28 -25.22
N THR A 106 21.69 11.09 -26.26
CA THR A 106 20.56 10.91 -27.18
C THR A 106 20.84 9.78 -28.16
N LYS A 107 19.78 9.14 -28.67
CA LYS A 107 19.88 8.05 -29.67
C LYS A 107 20.65 8.46 -30.92
N ASP A 108 20.55 9.73 -31.32
CA ASP A 108 21.24 10.26 -32.49
C ASP A 108 22.75 10.37 -32.26
N VAL A 109 23.17 10.81 -31.07
CA VAL A 109 24.59 10.85 -30.68
C VAL A 109 25.14 9.44 -30.59
N HIS A 110 24.41 8.52 -29.95
CA HIS A 110 24.80 7.11 -29.88
C HIS A 110 25.04 6.50 -31.26
N LYS A 111 24.11 6.67 -32.20
CA LYS A 111 24.26 6.16 -33.58
C LYS A 111 25.46 6.76 -34.31
N LYS A 112 25.67 8.07 -34.18
CA LYS A 112 26.82 8.77 -34.81
C LYS A 112 28.15 8.26 -34.26
N VAL A 113 28.27 8.13 -32.95
CA VAL A 113 29.49 7.62 -32.31
C VAL A 113 29.70 6.13 -32.65
N THR A 114 28.64 5.32 -32.66
CA THR A 114 28.71 3.91 -33.09
C THR A 114 29.25 3.78 -34.51
N ALA A 115 28.74 4.60 -35.44
CA ALA A 115 29.19 4.59 -36.83
C ALA A 115 30.67 5.00 -36.94
N LEU A 116 31.12 5.97 -36.15
CA LEU A 116 32.53 6.38 -36.11
C LEU A 116 33.44 5.29 -35.56
N VAL A 117 33.04 4.63 -34.46
CA VAL A 117 33.80 3.55 -33.84
C VAL A 117 33.91 2.35 -34.79
N LYS A 118 32.81 1.93 -35.42
CA LYS A 118 32.80 0.82 -36.40
C LYS A 118 33.59 1.14 -37.67
N SER A 119 33.55 2.40 -38.14
CA SER A 119 34.30 2.79 -39.33
C SER A 119 35.81 2.86 -39.08
N LYS A 120 36.24 3.02 -37.82
CA LYS A 120 37.63 3.34 -37.46
C LYS A 120 38.12 2.51 -36.26
N GLU A 121 37.80 1.22 -36.25
CA GLU A 121 38.10 0.31 -35.13
C GLU A 121 39.59 0.30 -34.76
N ALA A 122 40.48 0.42 -35.74
CA ALA A 122 41.92 0.49 -35.54
C ALA A 122 42.38 1.69 -34.70
N SER A 123 41.63 2.80 -34.71
CA SER A 123 41.91 4.01 -33.92
C SER A 123 41.50 3.87 -32.45
N PHE A 124 40.53 2.99 -32.15
CA PHE A 124 40.00 2.76 -30.80
C PHE A 124 40.66 1.59 -30.07
N ASP A 125 41.54 0.84 -30.73
CA ASP A 125 42.35 -0.19 -30.08
C ASP A 125 43.32 0.44 -29.05
N PRO A 126 43.35 -0.04 -27.79
CA PRO A 126 44.16 0.55 -26.73
C PRO A 126 45.66 0.59 -27.04
N LYS A 127 46.19 -0.34 -27.87
CA LYS A 127 47.62 -0.34 -28.25
C LYS A 127 47.92 0.78 -29.24
N ASN A 128 47.07 0.97 -30.25
CA ASN A 128 47.20 2.05 -31.22
C ASN A 128 46.97 3.42 -30.59
N ALA A 129 45.97 3.54 -29.72
CA ALA A 129 45.70 4.76 -28.97
C ALA A 129 46.89 5.15 -28.06
N LYS A 130 47.47 4.17 -27.34
CA LYS A 130 48.64 4.40 -26.47
C LYS A 130 49.90 4.78 -27.27
N ARG A 131 50.07 4.21 -28.47
CA ARG A 131 51.18 4.57 -29.38
C ARG A 131 51.05 6.01 -29.88
N ALA A 132 49.83 6.49 -30.08
CA ALA A 132 49.58 7.87 -30.50
C ALA A 132 49.76 8.87 -29.34
N SER A 133 49.24 8.58 -28.15
CA SER A 133 49.45 9.39 -26.94
C SER A 133 49.10 8.62 -25.66
N VAL A 134 49.82 8.93 -24.58
CA VAL A 134 49.52 8.41 -23.23
C VAL A 134 48.11 8.81 -22.77
N ALA A 135 47.62 10.00 -23.16
CA ALA A 135 46.27 10.47 -22.83
C ALA A 135 45.18 9.94 -23.77
N ALA A 136 45.55 9.44 -24.97
CA ALA A 136 44.57 8.94 -25.94
C ALA A 136 44.01 7.55 -25.55
N ALA A 137 44.80 6.68 -24.93
CA ALA A 137 44.33 5.36 -24.50
C ALA A 137 43.21 5.40 -23.44
N PRO A 138 43.33 6.18 -22.35
CA PRO A 138 42.23 6.35 -21.38
C PRO A 138 40.97 6.98 -22.00
N LEU A 139 41.13 7.93 -22.92
CA LEU A 139 40.00 8.55 -23.62
C LEU A 139 39.28 7.56 -24.56
N ALA A 140 40.03 6.71 -25.27
CA ALA A 140 39.45 5.65 -26.10
C ALA A 140 38.65 4.66 -25.24
N ALA A 141 39.21 4.21 -24.11
CA ALA A 141 38.51 3.33 -23.17
C ALA A 141 37.24 3.99 -22.61
N TRP A 142 37.27 5.28 -22.31
CA TRP A 142 36.10 6.05 -21.88
C TRP A 142 35.01 6.12 -22.95
N VAL A 143 35.36 6.38 -24.22
CA VAL A 143 34.39 6.41 -25.32
C VAL A 143 33.71 5.03 -25.47
N THR A 144 34.49 3.95 -25.47
CA THR A 144 33.97 2.58 -25.60
C THR A 144 33.08 2.19 -24.42
N ALA A 145 33.48 2.53 -23.19
CA ALA A 145 32.69 2.25 -21.99
C ALA A 145 31.35 3.01 -21.98
N ASN A 146 31.34 4.29 -22.36
CA ASN A 146 30.09 5.07 -22.46
C ASN A 146 29.20 4.58 -23.62
N LEU A 147 29.79 4.09 -24.70
CA LEU A 147 29.03 3.51 -25.81
C LEU A 147 28.29 2.23 -25.39
N GLN A 148 29.00 1.31 -24.72
CA GLN A 148 28.40 0.07 -24.18
C GLN A 148 27.35 0.37 -23.11
N TYR A 149 27.63 1.32 -22.22
CA TYR A 149 26.66 1.75 -21.21
C TYR A 149 25.39 2.33 -21.85
N SER A 150 25.53 3.16 -22.90
CA SER A 150 24.38 3.72 -23.61
C SER A 150 23.54 2.65 -24.32
N GLU A 151 24.14 1.59 -24.85
CA GLU A 151 23.40 0.47 -25.46
C GLU A 151 22.60 -0.31 -24.40
N ILE A 152 23.21 -0.55 -23.24
CA ILE A 152 22.55 -1.23 -22.12
C ILE A 152 21.45 -0.35 -21.54
N LEU A 153 21.68 0.95 -21.41
CA LEU A 153 20.66 1.89 -20.93
C LEU A 153 19.43 1.88 -21.84
N GLU A 154 19.60 1.78 -23.16
CA GLU A 154 18.47 1.65 -24.09
C GLU A 154 17.69 0.34 -23.88
N LYS A 155 18.37 -0.77 -23.55
CA LYS A 155 17.73 -2.05 -23.21
C LYS A 155 17.06 -2.03 -21.83
N ILE A 156 17.65 -1.33 -20.86
CA ILE A 156 17.16 -1.26 -19.47
C ILE A 156 16.02 -0.25 -19.33
N SER A 157 15.99 0.82 -20.12
CA SER A 157 14.96 1.87 -20.05
C SER A 157 13.51 1.32 -20.04
N PRO A 158 13.09 0.42 -20.96
CA PRO A 158 11.76 -0.16 -20.89
C PRO A 158 11.54 -1.04 -19.64
N LEU A 159 12.57 -1.80 -19.22
CA LEU A 159 12.50 -2.65 -18.03
C LEU A 159 12.35 -1.82 -16.74
N GLU A 160 13.03 -0.69 -16.66
CA GLU A 160 12.90 0.27 -15.55
C GLU A 160 11.52 0.92 -15.52
N GLN A 161 11.00 1.34 -16.67
CA GLN A 161 9.65 1.89 -16.77
C GLN A 161 8.61 0.87 -16.29
N GLU A 162 8.72 -0.37 -16.75
CA GLU A 162 7.81 -1.44 -16.36
C GLU A 162 7.94 -1.78 -14.87
N LYS A 163 9.17 -1.86 -14.33
CA LYS A 163 9.42 -2.02 -12.90
C LYS A 163 8.78 -0.88 -12.10
N ASN A 164 8.96 0.38 -12.52
CA ASN A 164 8.40 1.54 -11.84
C ASN A 164 6.86 1.51 -11.87
N GLN A 165 6.27 1.06 -12.97
CA GLN A 165 4.82 0.86 -13.08
C GLN A 165 4.34 -0.23 -12.11
N LEU A 166 5.03 -1.38 -12.04
CA LEU A 166 4.71 -2.45 -11.09
C LEU A 166 4.83 -1.98 -9.64
N VAL A 167 5.89 -1.26 -9.28
CA VAL A 167 6.07 -0.67 -7.94
C VAL A 167 4.93 0.32 -7.61
N SER A 168 4.50 1.13 -8.58
CA SER A 168 3.37 2.03 -8.40
C SER A 168 2.06 1.28 -8.15
N ASN A 169 1.82 0.19 -8.90
CA ASN A 169 0.64 -0.65 -8.75
C ASN A 169 0.64 -1.36 -7.39
N LEU A 170 1.78 -1.92 -6.99
CA LEU A 170 1.98 -2.57 -5.70
C LEU A 170 1.66 -1.60 -4.56
N SER A 171 2.21 -0.38 -4.59
CA SER A 171 1.91 0.64 -3.58
C SER A 171 0.41 1.00 -3.50
N LYS A 172 -0.31 0.99 -4.63
CA LYS A 172 -1.76 1.20 -4.63
C LYS A 172 -2.50 0.02 -4.02
N ALA A 173 -2.10 -1.21 -4.36
CA ALA A 173 -2.67 -2.43 -3.81
C ALA A 173 -2.47 -2.52 -2.29
N GLU A 174 -1.27 -2.22 -1.80
CA GLU A 174 -0.96 -2.18 -0.36
C GLU A 174 -1.83 -1.16 0.38
N LYS A 175 -2.00 0.04 -0.17
CA LYS A 175 -2.90 1.06 0.41
C LYS A 175 -4.36 0.59 0.42
N GLN A 176 -4.80 -0.17 -0.59
CA GLN A 176 -6.15 -0.74 -0.59
C GLN A 176 -6.30 -1.82 0.49
N ILE A 177 -5.29 -2.70 0.64
CA ILE A 177 -5.26 -3.70 1.71
C ILE A 177 -5.35 -3.05 3.09
N GLU A 178 -4.61 -1.96 3.31
CA GLU A 178 -4.63 -1.22 4.58
C GLU A 178 -6.00 -0.56 4.85
N LYS A 179 -6.65 0.00 3.82
CA LYS A 179 -8.00 0.56 3.98
C LYS A 179 -9.02 -0.52 4.31
N LEU A 180 -8.95 -1.66 3.61
CA LEU A 180 -9.85 -2.79 3.85
C LEU A 180 -9.64 -3.41 5.23
N SER A 181 -8.40 -3.53 5.70
CA SER A 181 -8.11 -4.05 7.04
C SER A 181 -8.67 -3.15 8.14
N LYS A 182 -8.50 -1.83 8.02
CA LYS A 182 -9.09 -0.86 8.95
C LYS A 182 -10.62 -0.92 8.92
N GLY A 183 -11.21 -1.03 7.73
CA GLY A 183 -12.66 -1.17 7.57
C GLY A 183 -13.22 -2.43 8.23
N LEU A 184 -12.52 -3.57 8.11
CA LEU A 184 -12.89 -4.82 8.78
C LEU A 184 -12.89 -4.66 10.31
N LEU A 185 -11.82 -4.08 10.88
CA LEU A 185 -11.74 -3.85 12.33
C LEU A 185 -12.92 -2.99 12.84
N THR A 186 -13.27 -1.92 12.13
CA THR A 186 -14.41 -1.08 12.49
C THR A 186 -15.75 -1.82 12.41
N VAL A 187 -15.91 -2.72 11.43
CA VAL A 187 -17.12 -3.54 11.31
C VAL A 187 -17.17 -4.57 12.43
N ASP A 188 -16.06 -5.23 12.75
CA ASP A 188 -15.96 -6.20 13.84
C ASP A 188 -16.27 -5.54 15.19
N GLU A 189 -15.77 -4.34 15.46
CA GLU A 189 -16.10 -3.53 16.64
C GLU A 189 -17.61 -3.23 16.72
N LYS A 190 -18.23 -2.82 15.60
CA LYS A 190 -19.68 -2.56 15.55
C LYS A 190 -20.50 -3.82 15.76
N VAL A 191 -20.07 -4.94 15.19
CA VAL A 191 -20.74 -6.23 15.36
C VAL A 191 -20.63 -6.68 16.82
N ALA A 192 -19.48 -6.52 17.46
CA ALA A 192 -19.31 -6.83 18.88
C ALA A 192 -20.25 -5.97 19.75
N ALA A 193 -20.29 -4.65 19.52
CA ALA A 193 -21.16 -3.74 20.25
C ALA A 193 -22.66 -4.04 20.04
N LEU A 194 -23.06 -4.43 18.81
CA LEU A 194 -24.44 -4.83 18.52
C LEU A 194 -24.81 -6.16 19.17
N LYS A 195 -23.88 -7.12 19.23
CA LYS A 195 -24.09 -8.39 19.94
C LYS A 195 -24.29 -8.15 21.44
N GLU A 196 -23.45 -7.34 22.05
CA GLU A 196 -23.58 -6.98 23.48
C GLU A 196 -24.93 -6.29 23.78
N LYS A 197 -25.33 -5.32 22.95
CA LYS A 197 -26.66 -4.68 23.06
C LYS A 197 -27.80 -5.68 22.88
N PHE A 198 -27.67 -6.58 21.92
CA PHE A 198 -28.68 -7.61 21.66
C PHE A 198 -28.80 -8.56 22.85
N GLU A 199 -27.69 -9.00 23.43
CA GLU A 199 -27.66 -9.83 24.64
C GLU A 199 -28.32 -9.12 25.83
N GLY A 200 -28.00 -7.83 26.04
CA GLY A 200 -28.63 -7.02 27.09
C GLY A 200 -30.15 -6.87 26.91
N LEU A 201 -30.60 -6.50 25.71
CA LEU A 201 -32.03 -6.36 25.40
C LEU A 201 -32.78 -7.70 25.49
N MET A 202 -32.15 -8.79 25.06
CA MET A 202 -32.73 -10.13 25.22
C MET A 202 -32.90 -10.48 26.70
N MET A 203 -31.92 -10.17 27.54
CA MET A 203 -32.00 -10.41 28.99
C MET A 203 -33.15 -9.59 29.60
N GLU A 204 -33.25 -8.29 29.30
CA GLU A 204 -34.36 -7.43 29.75
C GLU A 204 -35.72 -7.94 29.27
N ALA A 205 -35.84 -8.31 27.99
CA ALA A 205 -37.07 -8.86 27.43
C ALA A 205 -37.48 -10.16 28.11
N THR A 206 -36.52 -11.04 28.43
CA THR A 206 -36.80 -12.26 29.19
C THR A 206 -37.26 -11.95 30.62
N GLN A 207 -36.67 -10.95 31.27
CA GLN A 207 -37.07 -10.55 32.62
C GLN A 207 -38.49 -9.96 32.64
N ILE A 208 -38.81 -9.05 31.72
CA ILE A 208 -40.16 -8.49 31.56
C ILE A 208 -41.18 -9.59 31.29
N LYS A 209 -40.82 -10.58 30.45
CA LYS A 209 -41.70 -11.73 30.18
C LYS A 209 -41.98 -12.54 31.45
N ILE A 210 -40.96 -12.80 32.27
CA ILE A 210 -41.12 -13.51 33.55
C ILE A 210 -42.02 -12.71 34.50
N ASP A 211 -41.81 -11.40 34.61
CA ASP A 211 -42.58 -10.55 35.52
C ASP A 211 -44.03 -10.38 35.05
N LEU A 212 -44.26 -10.25 33.74
CA LEU A 212 -45.59 -10.28 33.15
C LEU A 212 -46.32 -11.59 33.47
N GLU A 213 -45.65 -12.74 33.40
CA GLU A 213 -46.26 -14.02 33.73
C GLU A 213 -46.64 -14.12 35.22
N LYS A 214 -45.82 -13.55 36.12
CA LYS A 214 -46.17 -13.44 37.56
C LYS A 214 -47.40 -12.56 37.77
N GLU A 215 -47.42 -11.36 37.20
CA GLU A 215 -48.56 -10.43 37.31
C GLU A 215 -49.84 -11.04 36.74
N GLN A 216 -49.74 -11.75 35.60
CA GLN A 216 -50.87 -12.47 35.01
C GLN A 216 -51.42 -13.53 35.97
N ASN A 217 -50.55 -14.25 36.69
CA ASN A 217 -50.96 -15.24 37.68
C ASN A 217 -51.61 -14.59 38.91
N ILE A 218 -51.11 -13.43 39.36
CA ILE A 218 -51.70 -12.65 40.46
C ILE A 218 -53.10 -12.15 40.06
N ILE A 219 -53.25 -11.59 38.86
CA ILE A 219 -54.55 -11.12 38.35
C ILE A 219 -55.56 -12.27 38.27
N LYS A 220 -55.14 -13.44 37.79
CA LYS A 220 -56.00 -14.63 37.77
C LYS A 220 -56.44 -15.03 39.18
N ALA A 221 -55.51 -15.07 40.14
CA ALA A 221 -55.83 -15.40 41.53
C ALA A 221 -56.78 -14.37 42.16
N ALA A 222 -56.54 -13.08 41.96
CA ALA A 222 -57.40 -12.01 42.43
C ALA A 222 -58.80 -12.10 41.80
N GLY A 223 -58.90 -12.37 40.49
CA GLY A 223 -60.17 -12.62 39.80
C GLY A 223 -60.95 -13.77 40.44
N THR A 224 -60.30 -14.92 40.69
CA THR A 224 -60.96 -16.04 41.36
C THR A 224 -61.40 -15.73 42.79
N LEU A 225 -60.67 -14.87 43.50
CA LEU A 225 -61.05 -14.44 44.85
C LEU A 225 -62.27 -13.52 44.81
N VAL A 226 -62.32 -12.57 43.86
CA VAL A 226 -63.47 -11.68 43.64
C VAL A 226 -64.71 -12.49 43.29
N ASP A 227 -64.59 -13.48 42.40
CA ASP A 227 -65.71 -14.37 42.05
C ASP A 227 -66.24 -15.13 43.27
N ARG A 228 -65.33 -15.64 44.13
CA ARG A 228 -65.71 -16.31 45.40
C ARG A 228 -66.37 -15.34 46.38
N LEU A 229 -65.80 -14.15 46.56
CA LEU A 229 -66.35 -13.10 47.43
C LEU A 229 -67.73 -12.63 46.97
N ALA A 230 -67.96 -12.51 45.66
CA ALA A 230 -69.27 -12.18 45.11
C ALA A 230 -70.31 -13.27 45.45
N GLY A 231 -69.91 -14.55 45.37
CA GLY A 231 -70.75 -15.67 45.81
C GLY A 231 -71.07 -15.63 47.30
N GLU A 232 -70.06 -15.41 48.15
CA GLU A 232 -70.23 -15.28 49.61
C GLU A 232 -71.07 -14.06 49.99
N PHE A 233 -70.89 -12.92 49.32
CA PHE A 233 -71.70 -11.72 49.52
C PHE A 233 -73.17 -11.98 49.20
N SER A 234 -73.46 -12.62 48.06
CA SER A 234 -74.84 -13.02 47.73
C SER A 234 -75.43 -13.95 48.80
N ARG A 235 -74.63 -14.89 49.32
CA ARG A 235 -75.03 -15.80 50.39
C ARG A 235 -75.33 -15.05 51.69
N TRP A 236 -74.44 -14.17 52.12
CA TRP A 236 -74.63 -13.32 53.30
C TRP A 236 -75.85 -12.42 53.16
N GLN A 237 -76.11 -11.89 51.97
CA GLN A 237 -77.30 -11.08 51.71
C GLN A 237 -78.60 -11.89 51.85
N THR A 238 -78.62 -13.14 51.36
CA THR A 238 -79.74 -14.06 51.59
C THR A 238 -79.90 -14.41 53.07
N GLN A 239 -78.81 -14.67 53.80
CA GLN A 239 -78.84 -14.95 55.24
C GLN A 239 -79.32 -13.75 56.06
N MET A 240 -78.93 -12.53 55.69
CA MET A 240 -79.40 -11.31 56.36
C MET A 240 -80.91 -11.13 56.15
N GLN A 241 -81.41 -11.42 54.94
CA GLN A 241 -82.85 -11.38 54.66
C GLN A 241 -83.62 -12.44 55.47
N SER A 242 -83.11 -13.67 55.56
CA SER A 242 -83.76 -14.72 56.35
C SER A 242 -83.76 -14.38 57.84
N LEU A 243 -82.65 -13.89 58.39
CA LEU A 243 -82.57 -13.45 59.78
C LEU A 243 -83.50 -12.27 60.08
N SER A 244 -83.66 -11.32 59.15
CA SER A 244 -84.64 -10.23 59.30
C SER A 244 -86.07 -10.78 59.36
N GLN A 245 -86.42 -11.74 58.51
CA GLN A 245 -87.72 -12.40 58.55
C GLN A 245 -87.93 -13.19 59.84
N GLU A 246 -86.92 -13.93 60.31
CA GLU A 246 -86.97 -14.62 61.59
C GLU A 246 -87.16 -13.64 62.75
N MET A 247 -86.48 -12.49 62.74
CA MET A 247 -86.63 -11.46 63.77
C MET A 247 -88.03 -10.82 63.79
N ASP A 248 -88.61 -10.55 62.61
CA ASP A 248 -89.99 -10.09 62.48
C ASP A 248 -90.98 -11.16 63.02
N ASN A 249 -90.73 -12.44 62.72
CA ASN A 249 -91.53 -13.55 63.23
C ASN A 249 -91.39 -13.73 64.75
N VAL A 250 -90.21 -13.55 65.33
CA VAL A 250 -89.99 -13.63 66.79
C VAL A 250 -90.73 -12.52 67.53
N SER A 251 -90.84 -11.33 66.94
CA SER A 251 -91.70 -10.28 67.49
C SER A 251 -93.18 -10.70 67.49
N SER A 252 -93.64 -11.45 66.49
CA SER A 252 -94.98 -12.06 66.49
C SER A 252 -95.15 -13.27 67.43
N GLU A 253 -94.10 -14.05 67.66
CA GLU A 253 -94.11 -15.19 68.59
C GLU A 253 -93.93 -14.77 70.06
N SER A 254 -93.45 -13.56 70.33
CA SER A 254 -93.38 -13.01 71.68
C SER A 254 -94.75 -12.70 72.32
N ASP A 255 -95.83 -12.72 71.52
CA ASP A 255 -97.23 -12.67 71.98
C ASP A 255 -97.78 -14.06 72.42
N LEU A 256 -96.96 -15.12 72.42
CA LEU A 256 -97.33 -16.46 72.91
C LEU A 256 -96.72 -16.85 74.29
N PRO A 257 -96.75 -16.03 75.36
CA PRO A 257 -96.43 -16.53 76.70
C PRO A 257 -97.69 -17.16 77.31
N SER A 258 -98.07 -18.35 76.87
CA SER A 258 -99.11 -19.15 77.56
C SER A 258 -98.82 -20.65 77.63
N PHE A 259 -97.81 -21.14 76.92
CA PHE A 259 -97.52 -22.58 76.90
C PHE A 259 -96.57 -23.04 78.03
N LEU A 260 -95.61 -22.20 78.47
CA LEU A 260 -94.61 -22.60 79.47
C LEU A 260 -95.04 -22.42 80.93
N THR A 261 -96.16 -21.74 81.22
CA THR A 261 -96.67 -21.60 82.60
C THR A 261 -97.57 -22.77 83.04
N TYR A 262 -97.94 -23.69 82.13
CA TYR A 262 -98.90 -24.77 82.43
C TYR A 262 -98.29 -26.18 82.59
N THR A 263 -96.99 -26.36 82.41
CA THR A 263 -96.38 -27.72 82.39
C THR A 263 -95.49 -28.07 83.59
N GLU A 264 -95.43 -27.24 84.64
CA GLU A 264 -94.90 -27.67 85.94
C GLU A 264 -95.94 -27.44 87.05
N LEU A 265 -96.92 -28.35 87.10
CA LEU A 265 -97.77 -28.65 88.26
C LEU A 265 -97.69 -30.16 88.54
#